data_AF-A0A7J3KWN8-F1
#
_entry.id   AF-A0A7J3KWN8-F1
#
_cell.length_a   1.000
_cell.length_b   1.000
_cell.length_c   1.000
_cell.angle_alpha   90.00
_cell.angle_beta   90.00
_cell.angle_gamma   90.00
#
_symmetry.space_group_name_H-M   'P 1'
#
loop_
_entity.id
_entity.type
_entity.pdbx_description
1 polymer ?
#
loop_
_entity_poly.entity_id
_entity_poly.type
_entity_poly.pdbx_seq_one_letter_code
_entity_poly.pdbx_strand_id
1 'polypeptide(L)'
;MKALEISPLEGKRLKVFIVEKEYSEPFWITKPIYDRSRNSVPSAFKPSIAFCEFIERLINEVKPDFATEELGNRTLKEFVENNALYQVFKKKDVPLFPVDIDERAKESLASLVDEKIRLRDEIIKALEEISDEKREARTFEEEFLTAYLQYLQQEIEEAEREIKFSVRERWIVMGILENARKIDKEEIVCIHLSSPEHVNGVKKILESVDVEVEVIKPEKKVIFTEKVSSSDLRELLRVMQIQIKPVIKKSTEEEIPYILFFLDTDEKASPFDICMAYDAGFNIVIPYENVSAKDAKKIVQDAIFSRDPKGIRRTCFFIGGKDMDKTEEVFKVVQESMFPPFKTSIIIDPAGAYTTAAAMVAKVEETLARLSLGALSGKRCTVLGTGAVGRTVAILLSRLGCDVTIVSPNPQRTDGEEYVVNLSNLLRTRYNAEVKGVFAPTREKKMEVIERADVIFCAAGAGIQVIDKEMLNAVKTVKVIADVNAVPPLGVEGIRLDDDAKEIVPGVYAIGALTIGRLKYRLEQEILREARRAEKPSIFEYNYALQLARKILRGEVLSSKLSVTLSYPSKKRK
;
A
#
# COMPACT_ATOMS: atom_id res chain seq x y z
N MET A 1 -35.17 15.76 11.08
CA MET A 1 -34.64 14.74 12.03
C MET A 1 -33.56 15.39 12.89
N LYS A 2 -33.72 15.48 14.21
CA LYS A 2 -32.60 15.91 15.08
C LYS A 2 -31.51 14.85 14.98
N ALA A 3 -30.30 15.25 14.60
CA ALA A 3 -29.17 14.34 14.48
C ALA A 3 -28.91 13.65 15.84
N LEU A 4 -28.78 12.32 15.84
CA LEU A 4 -28.20 11.61 16.97
C LEU A 4 -26.78 12.13 17.16
N GLU A 5 -26.55 12.85 18.25
CA GLU A 5 -25.23 13.31 18.65
C GLU A 5 -24.41 12.12 19.14
N ILE A 6 -23.30 11.86 18.44
CA ILE A 6 -22.36 10.81 18.81
C ILE A 6 -21.26 11.49 19.60
N SER A 7 -21.08 11.08 20.85
CA SER A 7 -20.07 11.61 21.75
C SER A 7 -18.87 10.67 21.89
N PRO A 8 -17.64 11.21 22.03
CA PRO A 8 -16.44 10.43 22.31
C PRO A 8 -16.54 9.60 23.60
N LEU A 9 -15.62 8.64 23.74
CA LEU A 9 -15.46 7.88 24.99
C LEU A 9 -14.59 8.67 25.97
N GLU A 10 -15.14 9.03 27.12
CA GLU A 10 -14.37 9.72 28.17
C GLU A 10 -13.38 8.74 28.84
N GLY A 11 -12.09 9.10 28.84
CA GLY A 11 -11.04 8.36 29.54
C GLY A 11 -10.70 6.98 28.97
N LYS A 12 -11.21 6.61 27.78
CA LYS A 12 -10.97 5.31 27.14
C LYS A 12 -10.48 5.47 25.70
N ARG A 13 -9.62 4.57 25.25
CA ARG A 13 -9.18 4.43 23.86
C ARG A 13 -9.82 3.19 23.25
N LEU A 14 -10.57 3.38 22.18
CA LEU A 14 -11.17 2.30 21.42
C LEU A 14 -10.44 2.13 20.09
N LYS A 15 -10.04 0.90 19.80
CA LYS A 15 -9.56 0.48 18.48
C LYS A 15 -10.59 -0.46 17.84
N VAL A 16 -11.09 -0.11 16.66
CA VAL A 16 -12.07 -0.90 15.91
C VAL A 16 -11.45 -1.45 14.64
N PHE A 17 -11.44 -2.78 14.52
CA PHE A 17 -11.17 -3.47 13.27
C PHE A 17 -12.49 -3.67 12.51
N ILE A 18 -12.75 -2.84 11.51
CA ILE A 18 -13.90 -3.03 10.61
C ILE A 18 -13.54 -4.10 9.59
N VAL A 19 -14.22 -5.24 9.65
CA VAL A 19 -14.05 -6.32 8.69
C VAL A 19 -15.18 -6.27 7.67
N GLU A 20 -14.83 -6.06 6.40
CA GLU A 20 -15.76 -6.09 5.28
C GLU A 20 -16.25 -7.52 5.06
N LYS A 21 -17.57 -7.76 5.17
CA LYS A 21 -18.21 -9.05 4.90
C LYS A 21 -18.23 -9.35 3.40
N GLU A 22 -18.32 -10.63 3.06
CA GLU A 22 -18.49 -11.10 1.65
C GLU A 22 -19.88 -10.75 1.06
N TYR A 23 -20.79 -10.18 1.86
CA TYR A 23 -22.18 -9.90 1.55
C TYR A 23 -22.69 -8.70 2.37
N SER A 24 -23.78 -8.08 1.92
CA SER A 24 -24.50 -7.06 2.71
C SER A 24 -25.67 -7.69 3.45
N GLU A 25 -25.90 -7.26 4.69
CA GLU A 25 -27.15 -7.60 5.39
C GLU A 25 -28.33 -6.94 4.68
N PRO A 26 -29.40 -7.70 4.40
CA PRO A 26 -30.61 -7.10 3.90
C PRO A 26 -31.15 -6.04 4.86
N PHE A 27 -31.38 -4.84 4.32
CA PHE A 27 -31.94 -3.70 5.04
C PHE A 27 -32.94 -2.97 4.16
N TRP A 28 -34.21 -2.98 4.56
CA TRP A 28 -35.30 -2.18 4.03
C TRP A 28 -36.06 -1.53 5.18
N ILE A 29 -36.45 -0.26 4.97
CA ILE A 29 -37.25 0.51 5.92
C ILE A 29 -38.74 0.18 5.79
N THR A 30 -39.23 0.08 4.56
CA THR A 30 -40.56 -0.40 4.18
C THR A 30 -40.42 -1.71 3.41
N LYS A 31 -41.34 -2.67 3.60
CA LYS A 31 -41.24 -3.95 2.89
C LYS A 31 -41.55 -3.73 1.40
N PRO A 32 -40.66 -4.13 0.47
CA PRO A 32 -40.96 -4.01 -0.95
C PRO A 32 -42.17 -4.88 -1.31
N ILE A 33 -43.17 -4.27 -1.99
CA ILE A 33 -44.45 -4.92 -2.35
C ILE A 33 -44.27 -5.92 -3.51
N TYR A 34 -43.22 -5.78 -4.31
CA TYR A 34 -42.91 -6.66 -5.44
C TYR A 34 -41.47 -7.19 -5.36
N ASP A 35 -41.31 -8.42 -4.86
CA ASP A 35 -40.13 -9.24 -5.16
C ASP A 35 -40.52 -10.68 -5.48
N ARG A 36 -41.06 -10.88 -6.70
CA ARG A 36 -41.17 -12.22 -7.31
C ARG A 36 -40.05 -12.48 -8.35
N SER A 37 -39.24 -11.49 -8.68
CA SER A 37 -38.25 -11.57 -9.77
C SER A 37 -36.79 -11.67 -9.31
N ARG A 38 -36.48 -11.41 -8.03
CA ARG A 38 -35.24 -11.90 -7.41
C ARG A 38 -35.58 -13.08 -6.51
N ASN A 39 -35.50 -14.28 -7.08
CA ASN A 39 -35.10 -15.47 -6.32
C ASN A 39 -33.68 -15.23 -5.75
N SER A 40 -33.51 -14.28 -4.83
CA SER A 40 -32.31 -14.18 -4.04
C SER A 40 -32.33 -15.40 -3.14
N VAL A 41 -31.53 -16.40 -3.50
CA VAL A 41 -31.44 -17.63 -2.71
C VAL A 41 -31.03 -17.18 -1.30
N PRO A 42 -31.79 -17.48 -0.23
CA PRO A 42 -31.47 -17.02 1.13
C PRO A 42 -30.06 -17.43 1.60
N SER A 43 -29.43 -18.38 0.90
CA SER A 43 -28.04 -18.80 1.10
C SER A 43 -26.97 -17.83 0.55
N ALA A 44 -27.33 -16.83 -0.26
CA ALA A 44 -26.39 -15.85 -0.82
C ALA A 44 -25.94 -14.78 0.20
N PHE A 45 -26.69 -14.61 1.29
CA PHE A 45 -26.41 -13.69 2.40
C PHE A 45 -25.86 -14.44 3.62
N LYS A 46 -24.97 -15.40 3.39
CA LYS A 46 -24.30 -16.19 4.45
C LYS A 46 -22.80 -16.16 4.25
N PRO A 47 -22.01 -16.11 5.33
CA PRO A 47 -20.56 -16.15 5.22
C PRO A 47 -20.11 -17.49 4.64
N SER A 48 -19.09 -17.49 3.79
CA SER A 48 -18.45 -18.74 3.38
C SER A 48 -17.71 -19.39 4.55
N ILE A 49 -17.47 -20.71 4.48
CA ILE A 49 -16.65 -21.44 5.47
C ILE A 49 -15.26 -20.81 5.57
N ALA A 50 -14.65 -20.48 4.42
CA ALA A 50 -13.33 -19.83 4.38
C ALA A 50 -13.34 -18.47 5.09
N PHE A 51 -14.40 -17.67 4.94
CA PHE A 51 -14.53 -16.42 5.67
C PHE A 51 -14.72 -16.65 7.17
N CYS A 52 -15.48 -17.67 7.58
CA CYS A 52 -15.60 -18.05 8.99
C CYS A 52 -14.25 -18.47 9.60
N GLU A 53 -13.44 -19.27 8.89
CA GLU A 53 -12.08 -19.62 9.33
C GLU A 53 -11.15 -18.42 9.39
N PHE A 54 -11.28 -17.49 8.44
CA PHE A 54 -10.55 -16.23 8.45
C PHE A 54 -10.89 -15.40 9.70
N ILE A 55 -12.18 -15.23 10.01
CA ILE A 55 -12.62 -14.57 11.25
C ILE A 55 -12.11 -15.31 12.48
N GLU A 56 -12.15 -16.64 12.49
CA GLU A 56 -11.64 -17.44 13.60
C GLU A 56 -10.14 -17.19 13.85
N ARG A 57 -9.34 -17.05 12.79
CA ARG A 57 -7.91 -16.69 12.87
C ARG A 57 -7.73 -15.25 13.33
N LEU A 58 -8.51 -14.33 12.76
CA LEU A 58 -8.45 -12.91 13.12
C LEU A 58 -8.73 -12.70 14.61
N ILE A 59 -9.71 -13.40 15.19
CA ILE A 59 -10.00 -13.35 16.62
C ILE A 59 -8.79 -13.80 17.45
N ASN A 60 -8.07 -14.84 17.04
CA ASN A 60 -6.90 -15.33 17.80
C ASN A 60 -5.73 -14.34 17.76
N GLU A 61 -5.56 -13.61 16.65
CA GLU A 61 -4.51 -12.62 16.46
C GLU A 61 -4.84 -11.29 17.16
N VAL A 62 -6.04 -10.77 16.91
CA VAL A 62 -6.49 -9.45 17.42
C VAL A 62 -6.86 -9.51 18.89
N LYS A 63 -7.40 -10.65 19.37
CA LYS A 63 -7.91 -10.85 20.74
C LYS A 63 -8.87 -9.72 21.18
N PRO A 64 -9.96 -9.48 20.43
CA PRO A 64 -10.89 -8.40 20.75
C PRO A 64 -11.60 -8.63 22.09
N ASP A 65 -11.93 -7.54 22.77
CA ASP A 65 -12.74 -7.56 23.99
C ASP A 65 -14.22 -7.87 23.69
N PHE A 66 -14.69 -7.40 22.53
CA PHE A 66 -16.01 -7.69 22.00
C PHE A 66 -16.04 -7.55 20.49
N ALA A 67 -17.13 -8.01 19.89
CA ALA A 67 -17.42 -7.77 18.49
C ALA A 67 -18.84 -7.24 18.31
N THR A 68 -19.07 -6.62 17.16
CA THR A 68 -20.39 -6.16 16.73
C THR A 68 -20.67 -6.58 15.31
N GLU A 69 -21.93 -6.79 14.97
CA GLU A 69 -22.38 -7.06 13.61
C GLU A 69 -23.72 -6.35 13.36
N GLU A 70 -23.88 -5.82 12.16
CA GLU A 70 -25.12 -5.18 11.72
C GLU A 70 -26.32 -6.13 11.84
N LEU A 71 -27.43 -5.73 12.47
CA LEU A 71 -28.60 -6.62 12.61
C LEU A 71 -29.35 -6.80 11.27
N GLY A 72 -29.51 -5.74 10.49
CA GLY A 72 -30.29 -5.71 9.26
C GLY A 72 -31.80 -5.81 9.53
N ASN A 73 -32.50 -6.62 8.73
CA ASN A 73 -33.90 -6.99 8.98
C ASN A 73 -34.07 -8.29 9.79
N ARG A 74 -32.99 -8.86 10.35
CA ARG A 74 -33.06 -10.07 11.18
C ARG A 74 -33.66 -9.74 12.56
N THR A 75 -34.39 -10.70 13.13
CA THR A 75 -34.75 -10.66 14.55
C THR A 75 -33.54 -10.98 15.43
N LEU A 76 -33.56 -10.56 16.69
CA LEU A 76 -32.51 -10.94 17.66
C LEU A 76 -32.38 -12.46 17.81
N LYS A 77 -33.49 -13.20 17.67
CA LYS A 77 -33.49 -14.66 17.68
C LYS A 77 -32.71 -15.22 16.49
N GLU A 78 -32.97 -14.74 15.28
CA GLU A 78 -32.25 -15.16 14.07
C GLU A 78 -30.77 -14.79 14.12
N PHE A 79 -30.42 -13.64 14.72
CA PHE A 79 -29.04 -13.23 14.91
C PHE A 79 -28.24 -14.20 15.78
N VAL A 80 -28.88 -14.85 16.77
CA VAL A 80 -28.23 -15.80 17.67
C VAL A 80 -28.26 -17.23 17.13
N GLU A 81 -29.41 -17.68 16.64
CA GLU A 81 -29.64 -19.08 16.25
C GLU A 81 -29.16 -19.40 14.83
N ASN A 82 -29.29 -18.45 13.90
CA ASN A 82 -29.09 -18.67 12.46
C ASN A 82 -27.89 -17.90 11.86
N ASN A 83 -26.93 -17.51 12.69
CA ASN A 83 -25.73 -16.77 12.28
C ASN A 83 -24.46 -17.58 12.52
N ALA A 84 -23.76 -17.95 11.44
CA ALA A 84 -22.51 -18.70 11.54
C ALA A 84 -21.38 -17.88 12.20
N LEU A 85 -21.35 -16.55 12.01
CA LEU A 85 -20.35 -15.69 12.66
C LEU A 85 -20.57 -15.65 14.17
N TYR A 86 -21.83 -15.56 14.62
CA TYR A 86 -22.15 -15.67 16.05
C TYR A 86 -21.60 -16.96 16.67
N GLN A 87 -21.71 -18.10 15.98
CA GLN A 87 -21.14 -19.36 16.47
C GLN A 87 -19.61 -19.34 16.52
N VAL A 88 -18.92 -18.68 15.58
CA VAL A 88 -17.47 -18.51 15.59
C VAL A 88 -17.01 -17.69 16.82
N PHE A 89 -17.64 -16.55 17.07
CA PHE A 89 -17.33 -15.70 18.21
C PHE A 89 -17.65 -16.39 19.55
N LYS A 90 -18.80 -17.07 19.64
CA LYS A 90 -19.19 -17.88 20.81
C LYS A 90 -18.18 -18.99 21.10
N LYS A 91 -17.69 -19.69 20.07
CA LYS A 91 -16.65 -20.74 20.21
C LYS A 91 -15.33 -20.17 20.75
N LYS A 92 -15.04 -18.89 20.48
CA LYS A 92 -13.82 -18.19 20.91
C LYS A 92 -13.98 -17.42 22.22
N ASP A 93 -15.13 -17.54 22.88
CA ASP A 93 -15.44 -16.82 24.12
C ASP A 93 -15.32 -15.29 23.99
N VAL A 94 -15.69 -14.76 22.81
CA VAL A 94 -15.76 -13.32 22.55
C VAL A 94 -17.24 -12.95 22.34
N PRO A 95 -17.79 -11.97 23.07
CA PRO A 95 -19.19 -11.58 22.90
C PRO A 95 -19.41 -10.86 21.57
N LEU A 96 -20.43 -11.27 20.81
CA LEU A 96 -20.86 -10.63 19.57
C LEU A 96 -22.23 -9.95 19.76
N PHE A 97 -22.28 -8.64 19.60
CA PHE A 97 -23.49 -7.83 19.80
C PHE A 97 -24.10 -7.37 18.47
N PRO A 98 -25.44 -7.45 18.31
CA PRO A 98 -26.10 -6.82 17.17
C PRO A 98 -26.10 -5.30 17.33
N VAL A 99 -25.85 -4.57 16.23
CA VAL A 99 -25.92 -3.10 16.18
C VAL A 99 -26.72 -2.65 14.95
N ASP A 100 -27.75 -1.82 15.14
CA ASP A 100 -28.55 -1.23 14.05
C ASP A 100 -29.50 -0.17 14.62
N ILE A 101 -30.37 0.40 13.78
CA ILE A 101 -31.45 1.30 14.24
C ILE A 101 -32.35 0.56 15.25
N ASP A 102 -32.63 1.22 16.38
CA ASP A 102 -33.62 0.73 17.35
C ASP A 102 -34.99 0.51 16.69
N GLU A 103 -35.70 -0.54 17.09
CA GLU A 103 -36.96 -0.95 16.47
C GLU A 103 -38.01 0.16 16.49
N ARG A 104 -38.12 0.93 17.57
CA ARG A 104 -39.09 2.05 17.66
C ARG A 104 -38.70 3.21 16.77
N ALA A 105 -37.40 3.51 16.69
CA ALA A 105 -36.90 4.54 15.78
C ALA A 105 -37.12 4.12 14.32
N LYS A 106 -36.93 2.84 14.01
CA LYS A 106 -37.19 2.27 12.69
C LYS A 106 -38.66 2.38 12.29
N GLU A 107 -39.59 2.07 13.19
CA GLU A 107 -41.04 2.25 12.96
C GLU A 107 -41.40 3.72 12.68
N SER A 108 -40.85 4.66 13.45
CA SER A 108 -41.10 6.09 13.24
C SER A 108 -40.52 6.61 11.92
N LEU A 109 -39.38 6.08 11.47
CA LEU A 109 -38.81 6.41 10.18
C LEU A 109 -39.61 5.79 9.03
N ALA A 110 -40.07 4.55 9.21
CA ALA A 110 -40.92 3.86 8.24
C ALA A 110 -42.23 4.60 8.01
N SER A 111 -42.89 5.10 9.06
CA SER A 111 -44.16 5.83 8.91
C SER A 111 -44.05 7.08 8.02
N LEU A 112 -42.91 7.79 8.06
CA LEU A 112 -42.67 8.97 7.24
C LEU A 112 -42.51 8.62 5.75
N VAL A 113 -41.91 7.47 5.46
CA VAL A 113 -41.74 6.98 4.09
C VAL A 113 -43.03 6.34 3.57
N ASP A 114 -43.74 5.60 4.42
CA ASP A 114 -45.01 4.94 4.11
C ASP A 114 -46.09 5.95 3.67
N GLU A 115 -46.13 7.14 4.25
CA GLU A 115 -47.07 8.20 3.83
C GLU A 115 -46.84 8.62 2.37
N LYS A 116 -45.57 8.83 1.99
CA LYS A 116 -45.19 9.14 0.60
C LYS A 116 -45.47 7.97 -0.34
N ILE A 117 -45.22 6.73 0.11
CA ILE A 117 -45.52 5.52 -0.66
C ILE A 117 -47.01 5.37 -0.93
N ARG A 118 -47.87 5.60 0.08
CA ARG A 118 -49.33 5.55 -0.09
C ARG A 118 -49.80 6.58 -1.12
N LEU A 119 -49.31 7.81 -1.02
CA LEU A 119 -49.66 8.86 -1.97
C LEU A 119 -49.19 8.54 -3.39
N ARG A 120 -47.99 7.98 -3.54
CA ARG A 120 -47.46 7.47 -4.81
C ARG A 120 -48.39 6.40 -5.40
N ASP A 121 -48.82 5.44 -4.58
CA ASP A 121 -49.66 4.33 -5.03
C ASP A 121 -51.08 4.81 -5.40
N GLU A 122 -51.62 5.81 -4.70
CA GLU A 122 -52.88 6.49 -5.07
C GLU A 122 -52.76 7.20 -6.43
N ILE A 123 -51.65 7.90 -6.71
CA ILE A 123 -51.41 8.56 -8.00
C ILE A 123 -51.24 7.54 -9.13
N ILE A 124 -50.53 6.43 -8.88
CA ILE A 124 -50.41 5.33 -9.85
C ILE A 124 -51.80 4.81 -10.21
N LYS A 125 -52.63 4.55 -9.20
CA LYS A 125 -54.00 4.08 -9.41
C LYS A 125 -54.85 5.08 -10.20
N ALA A 126 -54.76 6.37 -9.88
CA ALA A 126 -55.46 7.42 -10.62
C ALA A 126 -55.02 7.48 -12.10
N LEU A 127 -53.71 7.35 -12.37
CA LEU A 127 -53.18 7.30 -13.73
C LEU A 127 -53.64 6.05 -14.50
N GLU A 128 -53.73 4.89 -13.83
CA GLU A 128 -54.27 3.66 -14.41
C GLU A 128 -55.75 3.83 -14.79
N GLU A 129 -56.57 4.43 -13.91
CA GLU A 129 -58.00 4.69 -14.18
C GLU A 129 -58.21 5.68 -15.34
N ILE A 130 -57.36 6.72 -15.47
CA ILE A 130 -57.41 7.65 -16.61
C ILE A 130 -57.02 6.95 -17.93
N SER A 131 -56.08 6.00 -17.88
CA SER A 131 -55.59 5.30 -19.07
C SER A 131 -56.62 4.38 -19.74
N ASP A 132 -57.70 4.02 -19.03
CA ASP A 132 -58.81 3.21 -19.51
C ASP A 132 -59.91 4.03 -20.23
N GLU A 133 -59.94 5.37 -20.09
CA GLU A 133 -60.88 6.24 -20.82
C GLU A 133 -60.30 6.70 -22.18
N LYS A 134 -61.12 6.63 -23.23
CA LYS A 134 -60.70 6.78 -24.65
C LYS A 134 -59.98 8.11 -24.94
N ARG A 135 -58.70 7.98 -25.30
CA ARG A 135 -57.76 9.02 -25.77
C ARG A 135 -58.28 9.89 -26.91
N GLU A 136 -58.13 11.20 -26.77
CA GLU A 136 -57.82 12.09 -27.90
C GLU A 136 -56.78 13.20 -27.63
N ALA A 137 -56.29 13.38 -26.39
CA ALA A 137 -55.08 14.15 -26.09
C ALA A 137 -54.57 13.78 -24.68
N ARG A 138 -53.25 13.79 -24.43
CA ARG A 138 -52.74 13.76 -23.05
C ARG A 138 -53.34 14.94 -22.30
N THR A 139 -54.09 14.67 -21.23
CA THR A 139 -54.71 15.75 -20.46
C THR A 139 -53.64 16.47 -19.63
N PHE A 140 -53.85 17.75 -19.33
CA PHE A 140 -52.96 18.47 -18.41
C PHE A 140 -52.86 17.73 -17.06
N GLU A 141 -53.96 17.13 -16.61
CA GLU A 141 -54.04 16.33 -15.39
C GLU A 141 -53.09 15.11 -15.41
N GLU A 142 -53.04 14.33 -16.49
CA GLU A 142 -52.09 13.21 -16.65
C GLU A 142 -50.63 13.66 -16.53
N GLU A 143 -50.27 14.80 -17.14
CA GLU A 143 -48.91 15.33 -17.10
C GLU A 143 -48.54 15.83 -15.68
N PHE A 144 -49.46 16.50 -14.99
CA PHE A 144 -49.25 16.93 -13.59
C PHE A 144 -49.13 15.73 -12.63
N LEU A 145 -50.00 14.72 -12.77
CA LEU A 145 -49.94 13.50 -11.96
C LEU A 145 -48.65 12.71 -12.24
N THR A 146 -48.21 12.64 -13.50
CA THR A 146 -46.94 11.99 -13.86
C THR A 146 -45.73 12.72 -13.26
N ALA A 147 -45.69 14.05 -13.35
CA ALA A 147 -44.61 14.84 -12.76
C ALA A 147 -44.59 14.71 -11.23
N TYR A 148 -45.75 14.69 -10.59
CA TYR A 148 -45.85 14.52 -9.15
C TYR A 148 -45.46 13.10 -8.71
N LEU A 149 -45.83 12.08 -9.48
CA LEU A 149 -45.37 10.70 -9.28
C LEU A 149 -43.84 10.60 -9.33
N GLN A 150 -43.21 11.21 -10.33
CA GLN A 150 -41.74 11.23 -10.46
C GLN A 150 -41.08 11.95 -9.27
N TYR A 151 -41.62 13.09 -8.86
CA TYR A 151 -41.16 13.81 -7.67
C TYR A 151 -41.27 12.94 -6.40
N LEU A 152 -42.41 12.29 -6.18
CA LEU A 152 -42.59 11.41 -5.01
C LEU A 152 -41.67 10.20 -5.04
N GLN A 153 -41.42 9.61 -6.22
CA GLN A 153 -40.44 8.53 -6.37
C GLN A 153 -39.04 8.99 -5.95
N GLN A 154 -38.60 10.15 -6.43
CA GLN A 154 -37.31 10.73 -6.05
C GLN A 154 -37.23 11.00 -4.54
N GLU A 155 -38.26 11.61 -3.95
CA GLU A 155 -38.34 11.90 -2.51
C GLU A 155 -38.32 10.65 -1.63
N ILE A 156 -38.92 9.54 -2.09
CA ILE A 156 -38.88 8.24 -1.42
C ILE A 156 -37.47 7.67 -1.49
N GLU A 157 -36.85 7.64 -2.68
CA GLU A 157 -35.49 7.13 -2.87
C GLU A 157 -34.46 7.92 -2.05
N GLU A 158 -34.59 9.25 -2.01
CA GLU A 158 -33.74 10.12 -1.19
C GLU A 158 -33.91 9.85 0.30
N ALA A 159 -35.15 9.71 0.78
CA ALA A 159 -35.43 9.40 2.18
C ALA A 159 -34.91 8.01 2.58
N GLU A 160 -35.14 6.99 1.75
CA GLU A 160 -34.63 5.64 1.99
C GLU A 160 -33.10 5.61 2.01
N ARG A 161 -32.45 6.36 1.12
CA ARG A 161 -30.99 6.51 1.08
C ARG A 161 -30.45 7.23 2.31
N GLU A 162 -31.09 8.32 2.74
CA GLU A 162 -30.72 9.05 3.96
C GLU A 162 -30.83 8.13 5.19
N ILE A 163 -31.93 7.38 5.30
CA ILE A 163 -32.13 6.44 6.40
C ILE A 163 -31.05 5.36 6.37
N LYS A 164 -30.78 4.78 5.19
CA LYS A 164 -29.83 3.67 5.03
C LYS A 164 -28.38 4.07 5.27
N PHE A 165 -27.93 5.25 4.82
CA PHE A 165 -26.52 5.64 4.87
C PHE A 165 -26.20 6.75 5.86
N SER A 166 -27.14 7.63 6.21
CA SER A 166 -26.87 8.70 7.17
C SER A 166 -27.36 8.35 8.57
N VAL A 167 -28.58 7.83 8.69
CA VAL A 167 -29.19 7.53 9.99
C VAL A 167 -28.67 6.20 10.54
N ARG A 168 -28.77 5.12 9.76
CA ARG A 168 -28.39 3.76 10.18
C ARG A 168 -26.94 3.67 10.64
N GLU A 169 -26.02 4.28 9.90
CA GLU A 169 -24.59 4.21 10.22
C GLU A 169 -24.27 4.90 11.55
N ARG A 170 -24.99 5.99 11.89
CA ARG A 170 -24.88 6.63 13.21
C ARG A 170 -25.37 5.72 14.33
N TRP A 171 -26.47 5.00 14.11
CA TRP A 171 -26.96 4.00 15.06
C TRP A 171 -25.99 2.84 15.25
N ILE A 172 -25.40 2.35 14.16
CA ILE A 172 -24.36 1.32 14.21
C ILE A 172 -23.18 1.78 15.08
N VAL A 173 -22.66 2.99 14.84
CA VAL A 173 -21.56 3.55 15.64
C VAL A 173 -21.96 3.76 17.10
N MET A 174 -23.17 4.26 17.36
CA MET A 174 -23.68 4.42 18.71
C MET A 174 -23.70 3.07 19.45
N GLY A 175 -24.17 2.01 18.79
CA GLY A 175 -24.15 0.65 19.35
C GLY A 175 -22.74 0.14 19.63
N ILE A 176 -21.75 0.44 18.78
CA ILE A 176 -20.34 0.10 19.03
C ILE A 176 -19.84 0.81 20.30
N LEU A 177 -20.05 2.13 20.39
CA LEU A 177 -19.58 2.95 21.50
C LEU A 177 -20.27 2.59 22.82
N GLU A 178 -21.57 2.31 22.81
CA GLU A 178 -22.31 1.88 23.99
C GLU A 178 -21.81 0.56 24.55
N ASN A 179 -21.45 -0.39 23.69
CA ASN A 179 -20.85 -1.66 24.14
C ASN A 179 -19.43 -1.45 24.66
N ALA A 180 -18.63 -0.55 24.06
CA ALA A 180 -17.33 -0.18 24.60
C ALA A 180 -17.43 0.51 25.99
N ARG A 181 -18.43 1.37 26.21
CA ARG A 181 -18.63 2.05 27.51
C ARG A 181 -18.79 1.06 28.67
N LYS A 182 -19.45 -0.07 28.42
CA LYS A 182 -19.72 -1.13 29.41
C LYS A 182 -18.47 -1.92 29.81
N ILE A 183 -17.36 -1.81 29.08
CA ILE A 183 -16.13 -2.55 29.34
C ILE A 183 -15.25 -1.76 30.29
N ASP A 184 -14.88 -2.35 31.42
CA ASP A 184 -14.02 -1.73 32.44
C ASP A 184 -12.52 -1.87 32.08
N LYS A 185 -12.12 -1.23 30.97
CA LYS A 185 -10.74 -1.14 30.48
C LYS A 185 -10.47 0.23 29.87
N GLU A 186 -9.22 0.69 29.97
CA GLU A 186 -8.75 1.93 29.33
C GLU A 186 -8.51 1.74 27.83
N GLU A 187 -7.94 0.60 27.43
CA GLU A 187 -7.71 0.23 26.03
C GLU A 187 -8.65 -0.91 25.65
N ILE A 188 -9.49 -0.67 24.65
CA ILE A 188 -10.54 -1.59 24.21
C ILE A 188 -10.34 -1.91 22.73
N VAL A 189 -10.44 -3.18 22.38
CA VAL A 189 -10.36 -3.67 21.01
C VAL A 189 -11.70 -4.26 20.58
N CYS A 190 -12.25 -3.76 19.49
CA CYS A 190 -13.51 -4.23 18.90
C CYS A 190 -13.27 -4.76 17.48
N ILE A 191 -13.94 -5.86 17.13
CA ILE A 191 -14.14 -6.24 15.72
C ILE A 191 -15.56 -5.85 15.31
N HIS A 192 -15.71 -5.02 14.28
CA HIS A 192 -17.02 -4.71 13.69
C HIS A 192 -17.18 -5.40 12.32
N LEU A 193 -18.16 -6.28 12.20
CA LEU A 193 -18.49 -6.98 10.96
C LEU A 193 -19.48 -6.15 10.14
N SER A 194 -18.98 -5.47 9.10
CA SER A 194 -19.76 -4.50 8.33
C SER A 194 -20.10 -5.01 6.93
N SER A 195 -21.30 -4.67 6.45
CA SER A 195 -21.65 -4.82 5.03
C SER A 195 -20.76 -3.90 4.19
N PRO A 196 -20.32 -4.33 2.97
CA PRO A 196 -19.41 -3.53 2.14
C PRO A 196 -19.84 -2.08 1.91
N GLU A 197 -21.15 -1.84 1.81
CA GLU A 197 -21.73 -0.51 1.57
C GLU A 197 -21.67 0.44 2.78
N HIS A 198 -21.46 -0.08 4.00
CA HIS A 198 -21.43 0.71 5.24
C HIS A 198 -20.03 0.91 5.83
N VAL A 199 -19.03 0.17 5.35
CA VAL A 199 -17.64 0.22 5.85
C VAL A 199 -17.10 1.66 5.93
N ASN A 200 -17.25 2.43 4.86
CA ASN A 200 -16.68 3.78 4.79
C ASN A 200 -17.42 4.76 5.69
N GLY A 201 -18.75 4.68 5.73
CA GLY A 201 -19.55 5.63 6.48
C GLY A 201 -19.48 5.40 7.99
N VAL A 202 -19.54 4.14 8.43
CA VAL A 202 -19.28 3.75 9.83
C VAL A 202 -17.88 4.16 10.27
N LYS A 203 -16.86 3.93 9.43
CA LYS A 203 -15.48 4.35 9.69
C LYS A 203 -15.38 5.86 9.96
N LYS A 204 -15.92 6.69 9.05
CA LYS A 204 -15.86 8.17 9.18
C LYS A 204 -16.46 8.66 10.49
N ILE A 205 -17.59 8.06 10.89
CA ILE A 205 -18.31 8.45 12.08
C ILE A 205 -17.56 8.01 13.35
N LEU A 206 -16.88 6.84 13.34
CA LEU A 206 -16.00 6.42 14.44
C LEU A 206 -14.78 7.34 14.56
N GLU A 207 -14.12 7.64 13.44
CA GLU A 207 -12.93 8.51 13.41
C GLU A 207 -13.25 9.94 13.86
N SER A 208 -14.47 10.44 13.64
CA SER A 208 -14.89 11.79 14.08
C SER A 208 -15.06 11.93 15.59
N VAL A 209 -15.05 10.82 16.33
CA VAL A 209 -15.13 10.76 17.79
C VAL A 209 -13.91 10.08 18.43
N ASP A 210 -12.76 10.24 17.78
CA ASP A 210 -11.42 9.83 18.25
C ASP A 210 -11.23 8.30 18.45
N VAL A 211 -11.97 7.47 17.69
CA VAL A 211 -11.75 6.02 17.66
C VAL A 211 -10.69 5.66 16.61
N GLU A 212 -9.72 4.81 16.97
CA GLU A 212 -8.76 4.27 16.01
C GLU A 212 -9.43 3.19 15.15
N VAL A 213 -9.43 3.34 13.82
CA VAL A 213 -10.09 2.38 12.92
C VAL A 213 -9.10 1.74 11.94
N GLU A 214 -9.13 0.41 11.88
CA GLU A 214 -8.45 -0.37 10.85
C GLU A 214 -9.48 -1.14 10.00
N VAL A 215 -9.43 -1.00 8.68
CA VAL A 215 -10.33 -1.71 7.77
C VAL A 215 -9.62 -2.92 7.18
N ILE A 216 -10.23 -4.10 7.35
CA ILE A 216 -9.77 -5.36 6.80
C ILE A 216 -10.73 -5.79 5.69
N LYS A 217 -10.24 -5.82 4.46
CA LYS A 217 -10.99 -6.28 3.29
C LYS A 217 -10.48 -7.65 2.84
N PRO A 218 -11.22 -8.74 3.06
CA PRO A 218 -10.82 -10.05 2.58
C PRO A 218 -11.04 -10.15 1.07
N GLU A 219 -9.97 -10.24 0.29
CA GLU A 219 -10.04 -10.54 -1.14
C GLU A 219 -10.23 -12.04 -1.35
N LYS A 220 -11.38 -12.42 -1.90
CA LYS A 220 -11.68 -13.78 -2.32
C LYS A 220 -11.22 -14.01 -3.76
N LYS A 221 -10.32 -14.98 -3.95
CA LYS A 221 -9.91 -15.48 -5.27
C LYS A 221 -10.35 -16.92 -5.43
N VAL A 222 -11.08 -17.18 -6.51
CA VAL A 222 -11.43 -18.53 -6.95
C VAL A 222 -10.37 -18.98 -7.95
N ILE A 223 -9.68 -20.06 -7.64
CA ILE A 223 -8.62 -20.63 -8.47
C ILE A 223 -9.12 -21.97 -9.00
N PHE A 224 -9.05 -22.17 -10.31
CA PHE A 224 -9.33 -23.45 -10.94
C PHE A 224 -8.00 -24.17 -11.17
N THR A 225 -7.88 -25.39 -10.65
CA THR A 225 -6.66 -26.20 -10.79
C THR A 225 -6.50 -26.79 -12.20
N GLU A 226 -7.60 -26.86 -12.96
CA GLU A 226 -7.65 -27.43 -14.31
C GLU A 226 -8.62 -26.65 -15.21
N LYS A 227 -8.47 -26.75 -16.54
CA LYS A 227 -9.43 -26.18 -17.50
C LYS A 227 -10.69 -27.04 -17.54
N VAL A 228 -11.84 -26.46 -17.21
CA VAL A 228 -13.13 -27.16 -17.25
C VAL A 228 -13.86 -26.86 -18.56
N SER A 229 -14.24 -27.89 -19.29
CA SER A 229 -15.03 -27.81 -20.53
C SER A 229 -16.49 -28.26 -20.35
N SER A 230 -16.85 -28.81 -19.19
CA SER A 230 -18.19 -29.34 -18.89
C SER A 230 -19.02 -28.39 -18.02
N SER A 231 -20.34 -28.46 -18.16
CA SER A 231 -21.32 -27.76 -17.32
C SER A 231 -21.71 -28.54 -16.05
N ASP A 232 -20.98 -29.62 -15.71
CA ASP A 232 -21.27 -30.40 -14.50
C ASP A 232 -20.77 -29.67 -13.24
N LEU A 233 -21.74 -29.24 -12.42
CA LEU A 233 -21.50 -28.54 -11.16
C LEU A 233 -20.61 -29.32 -10.19
N ARG A 234 -20.67 -30.67 -10.18
CA ARG A 234 -19.86 -31.49 -9.27
C ARG A 234 -18.40 -31.57 -9.70
N GLU A 235 -18.13 -31.51 -11.00
CA GLU A 235 -16.79 -31.49 -11.56
C GLU A 235 -16.14 -30.13 -11.36
N LEU A 236 -16.90 -29.05 -11.60
CA LEU A 236 -16.50 -27.66 -11.29
C LEU A 236 -16.10 -27.49 -9.82
N LEU A 237 -16.89 -28.02 -8.88
CA LEU A 237 -16.60 -27.92 -7.44
C LEU A 237 -15.31 -28.68 -7.01
N ARG A 238 -14.89 -29.72 -7.74
CA ARG A 238 -13.68 -30.50 -7.39
C ARG A 238 -12.38 -29.78 -7.74
N VAL A 239 -12.36 -29.06 -8.85
CA VAL A 239 -11.17 -28.34 -9.33
C VAL A 239 -11.09 -26.91 -8.80
N MET A 240 -12.10 -26.47 -8.03
CA MET A 240 -12.19 -25.12 -7.49
C MET A 240 -11.51 -25.04 -6.11
N GLN A 241 -10.60 -24.08 -5.96
CA GLN A 241 -10.01 -23.67 -4.69
C GLN A 241 -10.41 -22.22 -4.38
N ILE A 242 -10.78 -21.96 -3.12
CA ILE A 242 -11.09 -20.60 -2.66
C ILE A 242 -9.96 -20.13 -1.77
N GLN A 243 -9.27 -19.07 -2.20
CA GLN A 243 -8.25 -18.40 -1.41
C GLN A 243 -8.80 -17.07 -0.92
N ILE A 244 -8.67 -16.79 0.39
CA ILE A 244 -8.99 -15.48 0.97
C ILE A 244 -7.68 -14.84 1.42
N LYS A 245 -7.40 -13.61 0.96
CA LYS A 245 -6.25 -12.82 1.41
C LYS A 245 -6.74 -11.53 2.07
N PRO A 246 -6.38 -11.25 3.33
CA PRO A 246 -6.71 -9.96 3.93
C PRO A 246 -5.92 -8.85 3.26
N VAL A 247 -6.62 -7.84 2.77
CA VAL A 247 -6.04 -6.57 2.34
C VAL A 247 -6.41 -5.53 3.41
N ILE A 248 -5.44 -5.17 4.23
CA ILE A 248 -5.58 -4.05 5.16
C ILE A 248 -5.47 -2.78 4.33
N LYS A 249 -6.60 -2.13 4.07
CA LYS A 249 -6.67 -0.89 3.28
C LYS A 249 -7.12 0.24 4.21
N LYS A 250 -6.22 1.18 4.51
CA LYS A 250 -6.64 2.52 4.93
C LYS A 250 -7.23 3.21 3.69
N SER A 251 -8.57 3.33 3.57
CA SER A 251 -9.24 4.07 2.47
C SER A 251 -10.13 5.20 3.01
N THR A 252 -9.51 6.37 3.16
CA THR A 252 -9.73 7.65 2.46
C THR A 252 -11.13 8.03 1.89
N GLU A 253 -11.60 9.19 2.34
CA GLU A 253 -12.68 10.04 1.80
C GLU A 253 -12.42 10.55 0.37
N GLU A 254 -13.34 11.36 -0.19
CA GLU A 254 -13.04 12.29 -1.29
C GLU A 254 -11.93 13.25 -0.83
N GLU A 255 -10.71 12.76 -0.93
CA GLU A 255 -9.55 13.36 -0.32
C GLU A 255 -8.96 14.44 -1.20
N ILE A 256 -8.54 15.54 -0.56
CA ILE A 256 -7.57 16.48 -1.13
C ILE A 256 -6.46 15.64 -1.80
N PRO A 257 -6.21 15.83 -3.11
CA PRO A 257 -5.36 14.92 -3.86
C PRO A 257 -3.92 14.94 -3.31
N TYR A 258 -3.30 13.76 -3.28
CA TYR A 258 -1.87 13.63 -3.06
C TYR A 258 -1.12 14.19 -4.26
N ILE A 259 -0.37 15.26 -4.04
CA ILE A 259 0.45 15.92 -5.07
C ILE A 259 1.91 15.59 -4.83
N LEU A 260 2.60 15.12 -5.87
CA LEU A 260 4.05 15.03 -5.91
C LEU A 260 4.59 16.11 -6.85
N PHE A 261 5.38 17.03 -6.31
CA PHE A 261 6.19 17.94 -7.10
C PHE A 261 7.52 17.26 -7.40
N PHE A 262 7.70 16.83 -8.64
CA PHE A 262 8.92 16.17 -9.10
C PHE A 262 9.88 17.23 -9.67
N LEU A 263 10.93 17.53 -8.93
CA LEU A 263 11.96 18.50 -9.27
C LEU A 263 13.14 17.76 -9.91
N ASP A 264 13.17 17.70 -11.23
CA ASP A 264 14.24 17.04 -11.99
C ASP A 264 15.28 18.08 -12.42
N THR A 265 16.56 17.80 -12.13
CA THR A 265 17.66 18.67 -12.56
C THR A 265 18.02 18.49 -14.04
N ASP A 266 17.55 17.41 -14.68
CA ASP A 266 17.80 17.12 -16.09
C ASP A 266 16.87 17.92 -17.01
N GLU A 267 17.22 17.98 -18.31
CA GLU A 267 16.45 18.70 -19.33
C GLU A 267 15.03 18.12 -19.52
N LYS A 268 14.88 16.82 -19.27
CA LYS A 268 13.62 16.10 -19.35
C LYS A 268 13.40 15.33 -18.07
N ALA A 269 12.21 15.49 -17.48
CA ALA A 269 11.84 14.74 -16.31
C ALA A 269 11.79 13.24 -16.64
N SER A 270 12.34 12.42 -15.75
CA SER A 270 12.34 10.96 -15.88
C SER A 270 10.91 10.37 -15.97
N PRO A 271 10.52 9.73 -17.09
CA PRO A 271 9.22 9.06 -17.19
C PRO A 271 9.08 7.89 -16.23
N PHE A 272 10.20 7.24 -15.90
CA PHE A 272 10.25 6.11 -14.98
C PHE A 272 9.75 6.52 -13.58
N ASP A 273 10.30 7.61 -13.06
CA ASP A 273 9.97 8.14 -11.73
C ASP A 273 8.52 8.65 -11.67
N ILE A 274 8.04 9.27 -12.75
CA ILE A 274 6.64 9.73 -12.88
C ILE A 274 5.67 8.54 -12.85
N CYS A 275 5.92 7.50 -13.65
CA CYS A 275 5.09 6.29 -13.64
C CYS A 275 5.07 5.63 -12.26
N MET A 276 6.24 5.50 -11.62
CA MET A 276 6.33 4.89 -10.30
C MET A 276 5.57 5.67 -9.23
N ALA A 277 5.57 7.00 -9.29
CA ALA A 277 4.79 7.85 -8.39
C ALA A 277 3.27 7.64 -8.53
N TYR A 278 2.76 7.53 -9.77
CA TYR A 278 1.35 7.19 -9.98
C TYR A 278 1.02 5.78 -9.46
N ASP A 279 1.86 4.79 -9.73
CA ASP A 279 1.71 3.42 -9.22
C ASP A 279 1.74 3.33 -7.68
N ALA A 280 2.42 4.28 -7.02
CA ALA A 280 2.46 4.41 -5.57
C ALA A 280 1.19 5.10 -4.97
N GLY A 281 0.30 5.59 -5.83
CA GLY A 281 -1.00 6.15 -5.49
C GLY A 281 -0.98 7.67 -5.25
N PHE A 282 -0.01 8.41 -5.80
CA PHE A 282 -0.14 9.85 -5.94
C PHE A 282 -1.24 10.17 -6.96
N ASN A 283 -2.07 11.16 -6.68
CA ASN A 283 -3.16 11.55 -7.56
C ASN A 283 -2.66 12.45 -8.70
N ILE A 284 -1.67 13.29 -8.41
CA ILE A 284 -1.10 14.26 -9.34
C ILE A 284 0.42 14.24 -9.18
N VAL A 285 1.14 14.10 -10.29
CA VAL A 285 2.60 14.24 -10.34
C VAL A 285 2.92 15.40 -11.28
N ILE A 286 3.55 16.45 -10.75
CA ILE A 286 3.86 17.69 -11.47
C ILE A 286 5.38 17.72 -11.71
N PRO A 287 5.86 17.46 -12.93
CA PRO A 287 7.27 17.55 -13.25
C PRO A 287 7.71 19.00 -13.48
N TYR A 288 8.80 19.39 -12.85
CA TYR A 288 9.60 20.56 -13.18
C TYR A 288 10.95 20.05 -13.73
N GLU A 289 11.28 20.50 -14.94
CA GLU A 289 12.52 20.15 -15.64
C GLU A 289 13.57 21.26 -15.47
N ASN A 290 14.86 20.95 -15.62
CA ASN A 290 15.98 21.89 -15.48
C ASN A 290 15.99 22.65 -14.15
N VAL A 291 15.54 22.03 -13.06
CA VAL A 291 15.42 22.73 -11.77
C VAL A 291 16.80 23.08 -11.22
N SER A 292 17.07 24.37 -11.08
CA SER A 292 18.24 24.86 -10.34
C SER A 292 17.90 25.06 -8.86
N ALA A 293 18.94 25.19 -8.01
CA ALA A 293 18.78 25.56 -6.61
C ALA A 293 17.95 26.86 -6.42
N LYS A 294 18.07 27.83 -7.34
CA LYS A 294 17.30 29.08 -7.30
C LYS A 294 15.81 28.86 -7.61
N ASP A 295 15.50 27.99 -8.57
CA ASP A 295 14.13 27.68 -8.96
C ASP A 295 13.43 26.86 -7.89
N ALA A 296 14.14 25.88 -7.32
CA ALA A 296 13.65 25.03 -6.24
C ALA A 296 13.08 25.85 -5.07
N LYS A 297 13.79 26.90 -4.63
CA LYS A 297 13.31 27.79 -3.57
C LYS A 297 11.95 28.40 -3.89
N LYS A 298 11.77 28.93 -5.09
CA LYS A 298 10.52 29.58 -5.50
C LYS A 298 9.38 28.58 -5.61
N ILE A 299 9.63 27.43 -6.25
CA ILE A 299 8.66 26.36 -6.43
C ILE A 299 8.19 25.85 -5.05
N VAL A 300 9.13 25.57 -4.15
CA VAL A 300 8.81 25.06 -2.80
C VAL A 300 8.01 26.08 -2.02
N GLN A 301 8.42 27.35 -2.00
CA GLN A 301 7.69 28.39 -1.27
C GLN A 301 6.25 28.54 -1.77
N ASP A 302 6.04 28.58 -3.08
CA ASP A 302 4.70 28.69 -3.66
C ASP A 302 3.85 27.44 -3.35
N ALA A 303 4.43 26.25 -3.51
CA ALA A 303 3.77 24.99 -3.23
C ALA A 303 3.37 24.83 -1.76
N ILE A 304 4.22 25.22 -0.80
CA ILE A 304 3.90 25.04 0.63
C ILE A 304 2.83 25.99 1.17
N PHE A 305 2.61 27.15 0.52
CA PHE A 305 1.55 28.09 0.89
C PHE A 305 0.23 27.86 0.14
N SER A 306 0.22 27.01 -0.87
CA SER A 306 -0.99 26.69 -1.65
C SER A 306 -2.05 25.89 -0.87
N ARG A 307 -1.70 25.35 0.31
CA ARG A 307 -2.56 24.50 1.13
C ARG A 307 -2.45 24.86 2.61
N ASP A 308 -3.52 24.60 3.36
CA ASP A 308 -3.52 24.74 4.82
C ASP A 308 -2.61 23.69 5.48
N PRO A 309 -2.29 23.82 6.79
CA PRO A 309 -1.42 22.88 7.49
C PRO A 309 -1.89 21.41 7.49
N LYS A 310 -3.19 21.13 7.26
CA LYS A 310 -3.68 19.76 7.07
C LYS A 310 -3.43 19.28 5.64
N GLY A 311 -3.71 20.13 4.65
CA GLY A 311 -3.52 19.83 3.23
C GLY A 311 -2.07 19.69 2.81
N ILE A 312 -1.12 20.41 3.44
CA ILE A 312 0.30 20.33 3.08
C ILE A 312 0.90 18.94 3.30
N ARG A 313 0.33 18.16 4.23
CA ARG A 313 0.73 16.75 4.47
C ARG A 313 0.46 15.84 3.29
N ARG A 314 -0.39 16.28 2.35
CA ARG A 314 -0.73 15.57 1.11
C ARG A 314 0.05 16.10 -0.10
N THR A 315 1.09 16.89 0.15
CA THR A 315 2.04 17.34 -0.86
C THR A 315 3.39 16.69 -0.56
N CYS A 316 4.17 16.29 -1.55
CA CYS A 316 5.53 15.79 -1.38
C CYS A 316 6.44 16.41 -2.45
N PHE A 317 7.73 16.48 -2.16
CA PHE A 317 8.75 16.82 -3.17
C PHE A 317 9.57 15.57 -3.47
N PHE A 318 9.80 15.29 -4.75
CA PHE A 318 10.77 14.29 -5.19
C PHE A 318 11.82 14.97 -6.05
N ILE A 319 13.09 14.78 -5.70
CA ILE A 319 14.23 15.38 -6.36
C ILE A 319 14.96 14.30 -7.15
N GLY A 320 14.98 14.47 -8.47
CA GLY A 320 15.60 13.56 -9.43
C GLY A 320 16.63 14.26 -10.31
N GLY A 321 17.26 13.48 -11.18
CA GLY A 321 18.29 13.94 -12.10
C GLY A 321 19.60 13.15 -12.00
N LYS A 322 20.41 13.18 -13.07
CA LYS A 322 21.61 12.32 -13.18
C LYS A 322 22.82 12.85 -12.40
N ASP A 323 22.88 14.17 -12.20
CA ASP A 323 23.98 14.81 -11.49
C ASP A 323 23.71 14.79 -9.98
N MET A 324 24.38 13.87 -9.28
CA MET A 324 24.27 13.70 -7.83
C MET A 324 24.61 14.98 -7.05
N ASP A 325 25.55 15.79 -7.54
CA ASP A 325 25.97 17.00 -6.80
C ASP A 325 24.92 18.11 -6.94
N LYS A 326 24.33 18.29 -8.13
CA LYS A 326 23.22 19.23 -8.37
C LYS A 326 21.93 18.85 -7.65
N THR A 327 21.57 17.57 -7.68
CA THR A 327 20.38 17.07 -6.97
C THR A 327 20.48 17.31 -5.47
N GLU A 328 21.65 17.09 -4.89
CA GLU A 328 21.92 17.39 -3.47
C GLU A 328 21.90 18.89 -3.15
N GLU A 329 22.36 19.76 -4.07
CA GLU A 329 22.21 21.22 -3.92
C GLU A 329 20.74 21.63 -3.90
N VAL A 330 19.93 21.10 -4.83
CA VAL A 330 18.47 21.32 -4.86
C VAL A 330 17.83 20.80 -3.57
N PHE A 331 18.21 19.61 -3.11
CA PHE A 331 17.71 19.03 -1.85
C PHE A 331 17.95 19.92 -0.65
N LYS A 332 19.17 20.45 -0.50
CA LYS A 332 19.48 21.38 0.59
C LYS A 332 18.55 22.59 0.56
N VAL A 333 18.34 23.19 -0.62
CA VAL A 333 17.45 24.35 -0.75
C VAL A 333 15.99 24.00 -0.48
N VAL A 334 15.50 22.86 -0.96
CA VAL A 334 14.13 22.38 -0.69
C VAL A 334 13.92 22.21 0.81
N GLN A 335 14.88 21.59 1.50
CA GLN A 335 14.83 21.39 2.94
C GLN A 335 14.84 22.72 3.72
N GLU A 336 15.71 23.65 3.36
CA GLU A 336 15.85 24.97 4.00
C GLU A 336 14.67 25.91 3.70
N SER A 337 13.95 25.69 2.60
CA SER A 337 12.81 26.54 2.19
C SER A 337 11.51 26.22 2.94
N MET A 338 11.47 25.13 3.71
CA MET A 338 10.30 24.72 4.49
C MET A 338 10.48 24.99 5.99
N PHE A 339 9.42 25.41 6.67
CA PHE A 339 9.44 25.72 8.11
C PHE A 339 8.09 25.39 8.75
N PRO A 340 8.02 25.02 10.05
CA PRO A 340 6.73 24.70 10.69
C PRO A 340 5.74 25.87 10.64
N PRO A 341 4.44 25.63 10.38
CA PRO A 341 3.79 24.34 10.09
C PRO A 341 3.86 23.91 8.60
N PHE A 342 4.41 24.74 7.72
CA PHE A 342 4.53 24.53 6.27
C PHE A 342 5.74 23.68 5.90
N LYS A 343 5.72 22.42 6.32
CA LYS A 343 6.77 21.44 6.00
C LYS A 343 6.14 20.12 5.57
N THR A 344 6.78 19.46 4.61
CA THR A 344 6.34 18.14 4.12
C THR A 344 7.52 17.20 3.82
N SER A 345 7.22 15.98 3.40
CA SER A 345 8.17 14.94 3.05
C SER A 345 8.96 15.25 1.76
N ILE A 346 10.23 14.86 1.77
CA ILE A 346 11.15 15.02 0.63
C ILE A 346 11.72 13.65 0.28
N ILE A 347 11.65 13.27 -0.99
CA ILE A 347 12.34 12.13 -1.57
C ILE A 347 13.51 12.68 -2.40
N ILE A 348 14.67 12.06 -2.31
CA ILE A 348 15.80 12.33 -3.20
C ILE A 348 16.34 11.00 -3.71
N ASP A 349 16.43 10.85 -5.03
CA ASP A 349 17.01 9.66 -5.66
C ASP A 349 17.62 10.00 -7.02
N PRO A 350 18.91 10.42 -7.08
CA PRO A 350 19.54 10.89 -8.31
C PRO A 350 19.60 9.80 -9.38
N ALA A 351 18.66 9.83 -10.33
CA ALA A 351 18.45 8.83 -11.37
C ALA A 351 18.44 7.38 -10.83
N GLY A 352 17.82 7.15 -9.67
CA GLY A 352 17.74 5.83 -9.04
C GLY A 352 19.00 5.41 -8.29
N ALA A 353 19.99 6.27 -8.11
CA ALA A 353 21.28 5.92 -7.51
C ALA A 353 21.16 5.45 -6.05
N TYR A 354 20.32 6.10 -5.25
CA TYR A 354 20.17 5.80 -3.83
C TYR A 354 19.45 4.49 -3.61
N THR A 355 18.35 4.28 -4.32
CA THR A 355 17.60 3.03 -4.25
C THR A 355 18.38 1.86 -4.84
N THR A 356 19.12 2.06 -5.93
CA THR A 356 20.00 1.02 -6.51
C THR A 356 21.12 0.64 -5.54
N ALA A 357 21.83 1.62 -4.98
CA ALA A 357 22.91 1.36 -4.03
C ALA A 357 22.41 0.66 -2.76
N ALA A 358 21.28 1.12 -2.21
CA ALA A 358 20.65 0.50 -1.05
C ALA A 358 20.23 -0.95 -1.31
N ALA A 359 19.58 -1.21 -2.45
CA ALA A 359 19.20 -2.56 -2.85
C ALA A 359 20.42 -3.48 -3.06
N MET A 360 21.47 -2.97 -3.70
CA MET A 360 22.71 -3.69 -3.95
C MET A 360 23.40 -4.09 -2.64
N VAL A 361 23.57 -3.14 -1.71
CA VAL A 361 24.17 -3.41 -0.39
C VAL A 361 23.31 -4.39 0.42
N ALA A 362 21.99 -4.21 0.46
CA ALA A 362 21.09 -5.11 1.19
C ALA A 362 21.11 -6.55 0.64
N LYS A 363 21.16 -6.74 -0.69
CA LYS A 363 21.29 -8.07 -1.31
C LYS A 363 22.62 -8.74 -0.99
N VAL A 364 23.70 -7.96 -0.90
CA VAL A 364 25.00 -8.49 -0.46
C VAL A 364 24.96 -8.90 1.02
N GLU A 365 24.38 -8.08 1.90
CA GLU A 365 24.20 -8.45 3.32
C GLU A 365 23.38 -9.73 3.49
N GLU A 366 22.27 -9.84 2.77
CA GLU A 366 21.43 -11.05 2.75
C GLU A 366 22.22 -12.26 2.25
N THR A 367 23.00 -12.10 1.19
CA THR A 367 23.84 -13.18 0.62
C THR A 367 24.89 -13.65 1.61
N LEU A 368 25.62 -12.72 2.24
CA LEU A 368 26.62 -13.06 3.24
C LEU A 368 25.99 -13.78 4.45
N ALA A 369 24.82 -13.34 4.90
CA ALA A 369 24.07 -14.01 5.97
C ALA A 369 23.61 -15.42 5.55
N ARG A 370 23.00 -15.56 4.37
CA ARG A 370 22.50 -16.84 3.84
C ARG A 370 23.61 -17.89 3.69
N LEU A 371 24.82 -17.45 3.34
CA LEU A 371 25.97 -18.31 3.13
C LEU A 371 26.87 -18.43 4.39
N SER A 372 26.48 -17.84 5.52
CA SER A 372 27.27 -17.83 6.76
C SER A 372 28.70 -17.27 6.59
N LEU A 373 28.86 -16.25 5.75
CA LEU A 373 30.14 -15.59 5.42
C LEU A 373 30.45 -14.37 6.32
N GLY A 374 29.70 -14.19 7.40
CA GLY A 374 29.84 -13.10 8.36
C GLY A 374 29.17 -11.79 7.93
N ALA A 375 29.35 -10.72 8.71
CA ALA A 375 28.79 -9.39 8.43
C ALA A 375 29.68 -8.57 7.48
N LEU A 376 29.12 -7.52 6.85
CA LEU A 376 29.89 -6.58 6.02
C LEU A 376 30.92 -5.78 6.83
N SER A 377 30.61 -5.44 8.09
CA SER A 377 31.50 -4.67 8.95
C SER A 377 32.89 -5.31 9.06
N GLY A 378 33.94 -4.52 8.89
CA GLY A 378 35.33 -4.97 8.88
C GLY A 378 35.80 -5.67 7.58
N LYS A 379 34.91 -5.90 6.60
CA LYS A 379 35.32 -6.45 5.30
C LYS A 379 35.92 -5.37 4.38
N ARG A 380 36.88 -5.77 3.55
CA ARG A 380 37.45 -4.94 2.48
C ARG A 380 36.50 -4.95 1.29
N CYS A 381 35.88 -3.82 1.00
CA CYS A 381 34.89 -3.68 -0.05
C CYS A 381 35.43 -2.80 -1.18
N THR A 382 35.50 -3.36 -2.39
CA THR A 382 35.93 -2.63 -3.59
C THR A 382 34.72 -2.25 -4.42
N VAL A 383 34.60 -0.96 -4.75
CA VAL A 383 33.53 -0.41 -5.61
C VAL A 383 34.13 0.00 -6.95
N LEU A 384 33.85 -0.74 -8.01
CA LEU A 384 34.31 -0.48 -9.37
C LEU A 384 33.32 0.46 -10.08
N GLY A 385 33.59 1.76 -10.04
CA GLY A 385 32.76 2.80 -10.67
C GLY A 385 32.58 4.02 -9.76
N THR A 386 32.72 5.22 -10.32
CA THR A 386 32.65 6.50 -9.59
C THR A 386 31.43 7.36 -9.95
N GLY A 387 30.44 6.78 -10.63
CA GLY A 387 29.14 7.40 -10.87
C GLY A 387 28.28 7.46 -9.60
N ALA A 388 27.07 8.02 -9.69
CA ALA A 388 26.18 8.25 -8.54
C ALA A 388 25.90 6.97 -7.72
N VAL A 389 25.64 5.82 -8.38
CA VAL A 389 25.46 4.53 -7.71
C VAL A 389 26.71 4.12 -6.94
N GLY A 390 27.89 4.12 -7.60
CA GLY A 390 29.15 3.71 -6.97
C GLY A 390 29.54 4.61 -5.79
N ARG A 391 29.38 5.93 -5.91
CA ARG A 391 29.59 6.88 -4.80
C ARG A 391 28.67 6.56 -3.63
N THR A 392 27.38 6.31 -3.89
CA THR A 392 26.41 6.01 -2.84
C THR A 392 26.69 4.67 -2.16
N VAL A 393 27.06 3.64 -2.93
CA VAL A 393 27.52 2.35 -2.37
C VAL A 393 28.72 2.56 -1.44
N ALA A 394 29.71 3.35 -1.86
CA ALA A 394 30.88 3.64 -1.03
C ALA A 394 30.52 4.37 0.28
N ILE A 395 29.59 5.33 0.22
CA ILE A 395 29.07 6.04 1.42
C ILE A 395 28.39 5.04 2.38
N LEU A 396 27.48 4.20 1.86
CA LEU A 396 26.77 3.21 2.67
C LEU A 396 27.74 2.22 3.33
N LEU A 397 28.69 1.67 2.56
CA LEU A 397 29.67 0.71 3.07
C LEU A 397 30.57 1.32 4.14
N SER A 398 31.02 2.57 3.95
CA SER A 398 31.84 3.28 4.94
C SER A 398 31.08 3.43 6.27
N ARG A 399 29.79 3.77 6.22
CA ARG A 399 28.92 3.85 7.40
C ARG A 399 28.62 2.51 8.08
N LEU A 400 28.73 1.41 7.34
CA LEU A 400 28.63 0.05 7.89
C LEU A 400 29.95 -0.43 8.52
N GLY A 401 30.99 0.39 8.50
CA GLY A 401 32.31 0.08 9.05
C GLY A 401 33.13 -0.85 8.17
N CYS A 402 32.93 -0.82 6.85
CA CYS A 402 33.78 -1.52 5.89
C CYS A 402 35.07 -0.73 5.62
N ASP A 403 36.14 -1.43 5.22
CA ASP A 403 37.31 -0.80 4.58
C ASP A 403 37.02 -0.62 3.09
N VAL A 404 36.72 0.61 2.66
CA VAL A 404 36.15 0.88 1.33
C VAL A 404 37.20 1.45 0.39
N THR A 405 37.34 0.82 -0.78
CA THR A 405 38.10 1.37 -1.92
C THR A 405 37.14 1.66 -3.08
N ILE A 406 37.01 2.93 -3.48
CA ILE A 406 36.27 3.33 -4.69
C ILE A 406 37.25 3.50 -5.85
N VAL A 407 36.93 2.86 -6.97
CA VAL A 407 37.84 2.73 -8.11
C VAL A 407 37.26 3.44 -9.32
N SER A 408 38.08 4.25 -9.98
CA SER A 408 37.81 4.74 -11.35
C SER A 408 38.46 3.79 -12.35
N PRO A 409 37.68 2.95 -13.08
CA PRO A 409 38.24 1.98 -14.02
C PRO A 409 38.39 2.54 -15.45
N ASN A 410 38.04 3.82 -15.69
CA ASN A 410 37.94 4.39 -17.03
C ASN A 410 39.32 4.72 -17.62
N PRO A 411 39.81 4.00 -18.65
CA PRO A 411 41.10 4.28 -19.26
C PRO A 411 41.14 5.61 -20.02
N GLN A 412 40.00 6.18 -20.38
CA GLN A 412 39.92 7.45 -21.10
C GLN A 412 40.03 8.68 -20.17
N ARG A 413 40.04 8.47 -18.85
CA ARG A 413 40.17 9.58 -17.90
C ARG A 413 41.64 9.98 -17.76
N THR A 414 41.98 11.17 -18.23
CA THR A 414 43.35 11.71 -18.21
C THR A 414 43.78 12.23 -16.84
N ASP A 415 42.85 12.75 -16.04
CA ASP A 415 43.05 13.30 -14.69
C ASP A 415 42.84 12.25 -13.57
N GLY A 416 42.97 10.96 -13.89
CA GLY A 416 42.46 9.87 -13.06
C GLY A 416 42.98 9.83 -11.62
N GLU A 417 44.28 10.01 -11.40
CA GLU A 417 44.88 9.98 -10.05
C GLU A 417 44.42 11.18 -9.19
N GLU A 418 44.40 12.38 -9.77
CA GLU A 418 43.90 13.58 -9.08
C GLU A 418 42.40 13.47 -8.79
N TYR A 419 41.63 12.99 -9.76
CA TYR A 419 40.19 12.81 -9.66
C TYR A 419 39.78 11.91 -8.48
N VAL A 420 40.46 10.78 -8.27
CA VAL A 420 40.10 9.85 -7.20
C VAL A 420 40.48 10.38 -5.81
N VAL A 421 41.55 11.18 -5.71
CA VAL A 421 41.93 11.89 -4.48
C VAL A 421 40.87 12.94 -4.14
N ASN A 422 40.48 13.76 -5.13
CA ASN A 422 39.44 14.77 -4.96
C ASN A 422 38.09 14.14 -4.60
N LEU A 423 37.74 13.00 -5.22
CA LEU A 423 36.53 12.26 -4.89
C LEU A 423 36.55 11.71 -3.45
N SER A 424 37.67 11.12 -3.02
CA SER A 424 37.83 10.65 -1.63
C SER A 424 37.65 11.80 -0.63
N ASN A 425 38.28 12.96 -0.89
CA ASN A 425 38.15 14.15 -0.06
C ASN A 425 36.71 14.70 -0.04
N LEU A 426 36.02 14.68 -1.19
CA LEU A 426 34.61 15.07 -1.29
C LEU A 426 33.73 14.15 -0.44
N LEU A 427 33.91 12.83 -0.54
CA LEU A 427 33.13 11.85 0.22
C LEU A 427 33.35 11.98 1.73
N ARG A 428 34.60 12.21 2.16
CA ARG A 428 34.93 12.50 3.56
C ARG A 428 34.28 13.79 4.04
N THR A 429 34.45 14.89 3.31
CA THR A 429 34.00 16.23 3.75
C THR A 429 32.48 16.37 3.74
N ARG A 430 31.80 15.87 2.70
CA ARG A 430 30.36 16.05 2.50
C ARG A 430 29.53 14.99 3.23
N TYR A 431 30.01 13.75 3.33
CA TYR A 431 29.21 12.61 3.83
C TYR A 431 29.78 11.95 5.09
N ASN A 432 30.93 12.42 5.58
CA ASN A 432 31.69 11.79 6.67
C ASN A 432 31.98 10.31 6.37
N ALA A 433 32.28 10.02 5.10
CA ALA A 433 32.57 8.68 4.61
C ALA A 433 34.08 8.54 4.35
N GLU A 434 34.76 7.74 5.17
CA GLU A 434 36.16 7.36 4.97
C GLU A 434 36.23 6.31 3.84
N VAL A 435 36.76 6.74 2.69
CA VAL A 435 36.85 5.92 1.47
C VAL A 435 38.18 6.19 0.78
N LYS A 436 38.91 5.13 0.39
CA LYS A 436 40.13 5.25 -0.41
C LYS A 436 39.80 5.36 -1.89
N GLY A 437 40.27 6.40 -2.57
CA GLY A 437 40.20 6.53 -4.03
C GLY A 437 41.36 5.83 -4.72
N VAL A 438 41.09 5.06 -5.79
CA VAL A 438 42.12 4.42 -6.63
C VAL A 438 41.78 4.57 -8.12
N PHE A 439 42.77 4.97 -8.92
CA PHE A 439 42.64 4.98 -10.37
C PHE A 439 43.22 3.68 -10.95
N ALA A 440 42.37 2.85 -11.56
CA ALA A 440 42.75 1.54 -12.10
C ALA A 440 42.29 1.37 -13.56
N PRO A 441 42.90 2.10 -14.51
CA PRO A 441 42.52 2.05 -15.92
C PRO A 441 42.93 0.75 -16.62
N THR A 442 44.03 0.14 -16.19
CA THR A 442 44.59 -1.08 -16.82
C THR A 442 44.14 -2.34 -16.09
N ARG A 443 44.29 -3.48 -16.76
CA ARG A 443 44.01 -4.80 -16.20
C ARG A 443 44.85 -5.08 -14.96
N GLU A 444 46.13 -4.73 -14.99
CA GLU A 444 47.08 -4.96 -13.90
C GLU A 444 46.69 -4.17 -12.65
N LYS A 445 46.37 -2.88 -12.81
CA LYS A 445 45.91 -2.05 -11.70
C LYS A 445 44.57 -2.50 -11.14
N LYS A 446 43.65 -3.03 -11.97
CA LYS A 446 42.39 -3.62 -11.49
C LYS A 446 42.66 -4.86 -10.64
N MET A 447 43.58 -5.72 -11.08
CA MET A 447 44.01 -6.91 -10.33
C MET A 447 44.53 -6.57 -8.93
N GLU A 448 45.39 -5.55 -8.81
CA GLU A 448 45.94 -5.10 -7.52
C GLU A 448 44.86 -4.75 -6.48
N VAL A 449 43.71 -4.24 -6.95
CA VAL A 449 42.60 -3.84 -6.08
C VAL A 449 41.67 -5.01 -5.78
N ILE A 450 41.32 -5.83 -6.78
CA ILE A 450 40.36 -6.94 -6.57
C ILE A 450 40.96 -8.09 -5.75
N GLU A 451 42.28 -8.34 -5.82
CA GLU A 451 42.93 -9.39 -5.01
C GLU A 451 42.85 -9.13 -3.51
N ARG A 452 42.70 -7.86 -3.12
CA ARG A 452 42.59 -7.44 -1.72
C ARG A 452 41.14 -7.35 -1.24
N ALA A 453 40.16 -7.54 -2.12
CA ALA A 453 38.75 -7.39 -1.79
C ALA A 453 38.18 -8.67 -1.16
N ASP A 454 37.33 -8.51 -0.15
CA ASP A 454 36.46 -9.58 0.34
C ASP A 454 35.11 -9.54 -0.38
N VAL A 455 34.66 -8.35 -0.80
CA VAL A 455 33.41 -8.12 -1.54
C VAL A 455 33.65 -7.08 -2.64
N ILE A 456 33.09 -7.31 -3.83
CA ILE A 456 33.19 -6.39 -4.97
C ILE A 456 31.80 -5.91 -5.40
N PHE A 457 31.67 -4.61 -5.61
CA PHE A 457 30.50 -3.94 -6.15
C PHE A 457 30.84 -3.33 -7.51
N CYS A 458 30.29 -3.87 -8.60
CA CYS A 458 30.46 -3.36 -9.96
C CYS A 458 29.35 -2.36 -10.29
N ALA A 459 29.72 -1.09 -10.42
CA ALA A 459 28.83 0.04 -10.74
C ALA A 459 29.41 0.89 -11.88
N ALA A 460 30.00 0.21 -12.87
CA ALA A 460 30.52 0.83 -14.08
C ALA A 460 29.40 1.29 -15.03
N GLY A 461 29.77 2.03 -16.07
CA GLY A 461 28.82 2.45 -17.09
C GLY A 461 28.18 1.28 -17.82
N ALA A 462 27.01 1.52 -18.43
CA ALA A 462 26.30 0.52 -19.21
C ALA A 462 27.19 -0.06 -20.33
N GLY A 463 27.20 -1.39 -20.48
CA GLY A 463 27.98 -2.09 -21.50
C GLY A 463 29.50 -2.10 -21.25
N ILE A 464 29.95 -1.78 -20.03
CA ILE A 464 31.36 -1.79 -19.66
C ILE A 464 31.66 -2.99 -18.76
N GLN A 465 32.41 -3.96 -19.28
CA GLN A 465 32.98 -5.06 -18.51
C GLN A 465 34.22 -4.57 -17.74
N VAL A 466 34.21 -4.71 -16.42
CA VAL A 466 35.31 -4.30 -15.52
C VAL A 466 36.11 -5.46 -14.96
N ILE A 467 35.52 -6.67 -14.93
CA ILE A 467 36.17 -7.90 -14.49
C ILE A 467 36.00 -8.95 -15.58
N ASP A 468 37.11 -9.47 -16.09
CA ASP A 468 37.13 -10.59 -17.03
C ASP A 468 37.32 -11.95 -16.33
N LYS A 469 37.18 -13.03 -17.10
CA LYS A 469 37.23 -14.40 -16.59
C LYS A 469 38.59 -14.75 -15.97
N GLU A 470 39.69 -14.29 -16.53
CA GLU A 470 41.01 -14.57 -15.97
C GLU A 470 41.21 -13.83 -14.65
N MET A 471 40.71 -12.59 -14.51
CA MET A 471 40.69 -11.87 -13.24
C MET A 471 39.86 -12.63 -12.19
N LEU A 472 38.66 -13.12 -12.54
CA LEU A 472 37.81 -13.92 -11.65
C LEU A 472 38.48 -15.20 -11.18
N ASN A 473 39.21 -15.88 -12.05
CA ASN A 473 39.89 -17.12 -11.67
C ASN A 473 41.13 -16.88 -10.78
N ALA A 474 41.65 -15.65 -10.76
CA ALA A 474 42.83 -15.28 -9.97
C ALA A 474 42.50 -14.83 -8.54
N VAL A 475 41.26 -14.40 -8.26
CA VAL A 475 40.89 -13.94 -6.89
C VAL A 475 40.80 -15.11 -5.91
N LYS A 476 41.33 -14.91 -4.70
CA LYS A 476 41.34 -15.94 -3.62
C LYS A 476 40.50 -15.54 -2.41
N THR A 477 40.39 -14.23 -2.18
CA THR A 477 39.82 -13.59 -0.99
C THR A 477 38.36 -13.22 -1.20
N VAL A 478 38.00 -12.81 -2.42
CA VAL A 478 36.65 -12.39 -2.79
C VAL A 478 35.64 -13.48 -2.49
N LYS A 479 34.54 -13.09 -1.85
CA LYS A 479 33.43 -13.97 -1.48
C LYS A 479 32.18 -13.65 -2.27
N VAL A 480 31.90 -12.37 -2.48
CA VAL A 480 30.67 -11.91 -3.15
C VAL A 480 30.99 -10.83 -4.17
N ILE A 481 30.38 -10.94 -5.35
CA ILE A 481 30.42 -9.92 -6.40
C ILE A 481 28.99 -9.53 -6.76
N ALA A 482 28.67 -8.25 -6.72
CA ALA A 482 27.38 -7.72 -7.16
C ALA A 482 27.59 -6.81 -8.37
N ASP A 483 26.77 -6.95 -9.40
CA ASP A 483 26.85 -6.14 -10.63
C ASP A 483 25.50 -5.49 -10.95
N VAL A 484 25.50 -4.17 -11.14
CA VAL A 484 24.30 -3.41 -11.53
C VAL A 484 24.20 -3.17 -13.03
N ASN A 485 25.22 -3.53 -13.82
CA ASN A 485 25.16 -3.37 -15.26
C ASN A 485 24.19 -4.40 -15.88
N ALA A 486 23.09 -3.91 -16.45
CA ALA A 486 22.10 -4.74 -17.15
C ALA A 486 22.32 -4.78 -18.68
N VAL A 487 23.28 -4.02 -19.20
CA VAL A 487 23.54 -3.88 -20.64
C VAL A 487 24.78 -4.70 -21.02
N PRO A 488 24.67 -5.65 -21.96
CA PRO A 488 25.82 -6.43 -22.43
C PRO A 488 26.91 -5.58 -23.12
N PRO A 489 28.20 -5.94 -22.98
CA PRO A 489 28.71 -6.94 -22.04
C PRO A 489 28.49 -6.49 -20.57
N LEU A 490 28.18 -7.44 -19.70
CA LEU A 490 27.94 -7.17 -18.28
C LEU A 490 29.23 -6.73 -17.59
N GLY A 491 29.13 -6.18 -16.37
CA GLY A 491 30.27 -5.68 -15.62
C GLY A 491 31.26 -6.78 -15.23
N VAL A 492 30.78 -8.00 -15.07
CA VAL A 492 31.56 -9.18 -14.67
C VAL A 492 31.34 -10.29 -15.69
N GLU A 493 32.41 -10.80 -16.26
CA GLU A 493 32.29 -11.90 -17.23
C GLU A 493 31.71 -13.16 -16.58
N GLY A 494 30.77 -13.83 -17.24
CA GLY A 494 30.17 -15.07 -16.76
C GLY A 494 29.07 -14.90 -15.70
N ILE A 495 28.81 -13.68 -15.21
CA ILE A 495 27.62 -13.39 -14.40
C ILE A 495 26.36 -13.42 -15.27
N ARG A 496 25.21 -13.80 -14.70
CA ARG A 496 23.90 -13.62 -15.34
C ARG A 496 23.12 -12.51 -14.66
N LEU A 497 22.21 -11.89 -15.43
CA LEU A 497 21.33 -10.84 -14.95
C LEU A 497 20.49 -11.26 -13.72
N ASP A 498 20.08 -12.52 -13.65
CA ASP A 498 19.17 -13.08 -12.65
C ASP A 498 19.88 -13.86 -11.53
N ASP A 499 21.22 -13.85 -11.49
CA ASP A 499 21.96 -14.54 -10.43
C ASP A 499 21.62 -13.97 -9.04
N ASP A 500 21.43 -14.86 -8.07
CA ASP A 500 21.10 -14.54 -6.68
C ASP A 500 21.91 -15.43 -5.72
N ALA A 501 23.07 -14.92 -5.31
CA ALA A 501 24.17 -15.67 -4.70
C ALA A 501 24.48 -16.98 -5.42
N LYS A 502 24.59 -16.90 -6.76
CA LYS A 502 25.01 -18.02 -7.58
C LYS A 502 26.53 -18.12 -7.55
N GLU A 503 27.07 -19.28 -7.23
CA GLU A 503 28.50 -19.51 -7.35
C GLU A 503 28.91 -19.49 -8.83
N ILE A 504 29.84 -18.59 -9.20
CA ILE A 504 30.31 -18.39 -10.58
C ILE A 504 31.73 -18.91 -10.82
N VAL A 505 32.56 -18.89 -9.78
CA VAL A 505 33.83 -19.62 -9.66
C VAL A 505 33.94 -20.13 -8.22
N PRO A 506 34.74 -21.17 -7.93
CA PRO A 506 34.79 -21.78 -6.60
C PRO A 506 35.00 -20.75 -5.47
N GLY A 507 34.02 -20.66 -4.57
CA GLY A 507 34.03 -19.75 -3.42
C GLY A 507 33.61 -18.30 -3.70
N VAL A 508 33.21 -17.96 -4.92
CA VAL A 508 32.77 -16.61 -5.32
C VAL A 508 31.31 -16.64 -5.77
N TYR A 509 30.46 -15.92 -5.05
CA TYR A 509 29.02 -15.85 -5.28
C TYR A 509 28.62 -14.53 -5.93
N ALA A 510 27.81 -14.60 -6.98
CA ALA A 510 27.43 -13.47 -7.78
C ALA A 510 25.96 -13.06 -7.57
N ILE A 511 25.70 -11.76 -7.71
CA ILE A 511 24.37 -11.16 -7.70
C ILE A 511 24.22 -10.29 -8.95
N GLY A 512 23.28 -10.64 -9.81
CA GLY A 512 23.04 -9.98 -11.08
C GLY A 512 22.16 -8.74 -11.01
N ALA A 513 22.23 -7.93 -12.08
CA ALA A 513 21.56 -6.64 -12.16
C ALA A 513 20.03 -6.70 -12.06
N LEU A 514 19.37 -7.72 -12.61
CA LEU A 514 17.92 -7.88 -12.48
C LEU A 514 17.51 -8.33 -11.08
N THR A 515 18.35 -9.10 -10.39
CA THR A 515 18.11 -9.45 -8.98
C THR A 515 18.13 -8.21 -8.10
N ILE A 516 19.13 -7.34 -8.28
CA ILE A 516 19.21 -6.05 -7.58
C ILE A 516 18.06 -5.13 -8.02
N GLY A 517 17.80 -5.05 -9.32
CA GLY A 517 16.75 -4.23 -9.93
C GLY A 517 15.34 -4.57 -9.43
N ARG A 518 15.04 -5.85 -9.20
CA ARG A 518 13.76 -6.28 -8.59
C ARG A 518 13.58 -5.77 -7.16
N LEU A 519 14.65 -5.72 -6.37
CA LEU A 519 14.59 -5.12 -5.03
C LEU A 519 14.51 -3.60 -5.13
N LYS A 520 15.31 -2.96 -6.00
CA LYS A 520 15.28 -1.51 -6.26
C LYS A 520 13.89 -1.02 -6.63
N TYR A 521 13.25 -1.68 -7.60
CA TYR A 521 11.89 -1.32 -8.05
C TYR A 521 10.88 -1.35 -6.89
N ARG A 522 10.92 -2.40 -6.06
CA ARG A 522 10.03 -2.51 -4.90
C ARG A 522 10.36 -1.50 -3.81
N LEU A 523 11.64 -1.24 -3.59
CA LEU A 523 12.13 -0.29 -2.62
C LEU A 523 11.65 1.12 -2.94
N GLU A 524 11.81 1.57 -4.18
CA GLU A 524 11.38 2.90 -4.60
C GLU A 524 9.85 3.04 -4.57
N GLN A 525 9.11 2.02 -5.03
CA GLN A 525 7.65 1.96 -4.85
C GLN A 525 7.25 2.16 -3.38
N GLU A 526 7.95 1.50 -2.46
CA GLU A 526 7.62 1.60 -1.04
C GLU A 526 8.05 2.93 -0.43
N ILE A 527 9.18 3.52 -0.84
CA ILE A 527 9.57 4.89 -0.46
C ILE A 527 8.49 5.89 -0.87
N LEU A 528 8.01 5.81 -2.11
CA LEU A 528 6.94 6.69 -2.61
C LEU A 528 5.65 6.51 -1.79
N ARG A 529 5.29 5.28 -1.43
CA ARG A 529 4.11 4.99 -0.58
C ARG A 529 4.29 5.48 0.85
N GLU A 530 5.45 5.26 1.47
CA GLU A 530 5.74 5.73 2.83
C GLU A 530 5.79 7.25 2.87
N ALA A 531 6.35 7.92 1.86
CA ALA A 531 6.33 9.38 1.73
C ALA A 531 4.91 9.93 1.61
N ARG A 532 4.07 9.31 0.77
CA ARG A 532 2.66 9.69 0.60
C ARG A 532 1.84 9.51 1.88
N ARG A 533 2.13 8.46 2.65
CA ARG A 533 1.42 8.10 3.89
C ARG A 533 2.03 8.73 5.15
N ALA A 534 3.13 9.47 5.00
CA ALA A 534 3.88 9.99 6.14
C ALA A 534 3.02 10.97 6.95
N GLU A 535 2.77 10.63 8.21
CA GLU A 535 2.04 11.52 9.13
C GLU A 535 2.89 12.71 9.58
N LYS A 536 4.23 12.57 9.48
CA LYS A 536 5.23 13.57 9.82
C LYS A 536 6.18 13.81 8.64
N PRO A 537 6.60 15.06 8.38
CA PRO A 537 7.57 15.37 7.35
C PRO A 537 8.85 14.53 7.52
N SER A 538 9.16 13.72 6.51
CA SER A 538 10.28 12.78 6.54
C SER A 538 11.16 12.95 5.31
N ILE A 539 12.44 12.60 5.46
CA ILE A 539 13.42 12.66 4.37
C ILE A 539 13.76 11.24 3.97
N PHE A 540 13.52 10.92 2.71
CA PHE A 540 13.76 9.62 2.12
C PHE A 540 15.04 9.70 1.27
N GLU A 541 16.19 9.55 1.93
CA GLU A 541 17.53 9.50 1.34
C GLU A 541 18.13 8.08 1.41
N TYR A 542 19.36 7.90 0.92
CA TYR A 542 20.05 6.60 0.84
C TYR A 542 20.12 5.81 2.16
N ASN A 543 20.26 6.48 3.33
CA ASN A 543 20.20 5.81 4.64
C ASN A 543 18.84 5.15 4.88
N TYR A 544 17.76 5.90 4.62
CA TYR A 544 16.39 5.42 4.77
C TYR A 544 16.14 4.27 3.80
N ALA A 545 16.57 4.43 2.54
CA ALA A 545 16.46 3.42 1.51
C ALA A 545 17.11 2.09 1.92
N LEU A 546 18.32 2.11 2.53
CA LEU A 546 18.97 0.88 3.00
C LEU A 546 18.18 0.19 4.11
N GLN A 547 17.65 0.94 5.08
CA GLN A 547 16.84 0.35 6.16
C GLN A 547 15.53 -0.24 5.64
N LEU A 548 14.87 0.45 4.71
CA LEU A 548 13.66 -0.05 4.09
C LEU A 548 13.94 -1.28 3.21
N ALA A 549 15.05 -1.31 2.48
CA ALA A 549 15.47 -2.48 1.69
C ALA A 549 15.64 -3.72 2.58
N ARG A 550 16.30 -3.57 3.73
CA ARG A 550 16.43 -4.64 4.75
C ARG A 550 15.08 -5.09 5.28
N LYS A 551 14.15 -4.15 5.55
CA LYS A 551 12.80 -4.44 6.02
C LYS A 551 12.00 -5.23 4.97
N ILE A 552 12.09 -4.85 3.69
CA ILE A 552 11.43 -5.55 2.58
C ILE A 552 11.93 -7.00 2.50
N LEU A 553 13.24 -7.22 2.53
CA LEU A 553 13.82 -8.58 2.52
C LEU A 553 13.40 -9.40 3.75
N ARG A 554 13.28 -8.80 4.94
CA ARG A 554 12.76 -9.47 6.14
C ARG A 554 11.26 -9.78 6.08
N GLY A 555 10.45 -8.90 5.48
CA GLY A 555 8.99 -9.02 5.40
C GLY A 555 8.50 -10.19 4.54
N GLU A 556 9.30 -10.63 3.56
CA GLU A 556 9.02 -11.84 2.76
C GLU A 556 8.98 -13.13 3.60
N VAL A 557 9.67 -13.13 4.75
CA VAL A 557 9.70 -14.27 5.68
C VAL A 557 8.41 -14.38 6.52
N LEU A 558 7.63 -13.30 6.64
CA LEU A 558 6.39 -13.24 7.44
C LEU A 558 5.13 -13.51 6.61
N SER A 559 5.06 -13.04 5.35
CA SER A 559 3.87 -13.24 4.50
C SER A 559 3.65 -14.71 4.09
N SER A 560 4.74 -15.49 3.99
CA SER A 560 4.68 -16.94 3.74
C SER A 560 4.03 -17.72 4.90
N LYS A 561 4.12 -17.23 6.14
CA LYS A 561 3.57 -17.89 7.33
C LYS A 561 2.06 -17.70 7.53
N LEU A 562 1.46 -16.66 6.93
CA LEU A 562 0.05 -16.29 7.14
C LEU A 562 -0.89 -16.76 6.02
N SER A 563 -0.38 -17.45 5.01
CA SER A 563 -1.21 -17.91 3.88
C SER A 563 -2.09 -19.12 4.25
N VAL A 564 -3.35 -19.09 3.81
CA VAL A 564 -4.32 -20.18 3.99
C VAL A 564 -4.84 -20.61 2.63
N THR A 565 -4.78 -21.91 2.37
CA THR A 565 -5.31 -22.53 1.15
C THR A 565 -6.28 -23.63 1.57
N LEU A 566 -7.54 -23.53 1.15
CA LEU A 566 -8.56 -24.56 1.36
C LEU A 566 -8.86 -25.25 0.02
N SER A 567 -8.88 -26.58 0.04
CA SER A 567 -9.27 -27.42 -1.09
C SER A 567 -10.58 -28.15 -0.78
N TYR A 568 -11.38 -28.43 -1.82
CA TYR A 568 -12.63 -29.19 -1.66
C TYR A 568 -12.33 -30.62 -1.15
N PRO A 569 -13.00 -31.11 -0.09
CA PRO A 569 -12.69 -32.40 0.49
C PRO A 569 -13.03 -33.56 -0.46
N SER A 570 -12.02 -34.36 -0.81
CA SER A 570 -12.18 -35.59 -1.58
C SER A 570 -12.68 -36.72 -0.66
N LYS A 571 -14.01 -36.89 -0.64
CA LYS A 571 -14.82 -37.93 0.06
C LYS A 571 -15.16 -37.63 1.53
N LYS A 572 -16.46 -37.78 1.84
CA LYS A 572 -16.96 -37.97 3.22
C LYS A 572 -16.21 -39.13 3.86
N ARG A 573 -15.56 -38.92 5.00
CA ARG A 573 -15.31 -40.02 5.94
C ARG A 573 -16.69 -40.55 6.36
N LYS A 574 -16.86 -41.87 6.22
CA LYS A 574 -18.10 -42.61 6.52
C LYS A 574 -18.59 -42.34 7.92
#